data_AF-A0A958XLS5-F1
#
_entry.id   AF-A0A958XLS5-F1
#
_cell.length_a   1.000
_cell.length_b   1.000
_cell.length_c   1.000
_cell.angle_alpha   90.00
_cell.angle_beta   90.00
_cell.angle_gamma   90.00
#
_symmetry.space_group_name_H-M   'P 1'
#
loop_
_entity.id
_entity.type
_entity.pdbx_description
1 polymer ?
#
loop_
_entity_poly.entity_id
_entity_poly.type
_entity_poly.pdbx_seq_one_letter_code
_entity_poly.pdbx_strand_id
1 'polypeptide(L)'
;MKHLLKLAALILLGHYSLPAQTTLATQSFFEKLSPAENASLTLTTDFTALKKDKKATEYQDGLLRGADGNTYRIGVRPRGKYRRRISEIPPLKLKIKKKILAEEGLVDSLNEIKLVLPTTMDEQGNELVIREYLVYRMYELVSPFAVRARLVNLTMINTNPTSKNAQTLMVKAILLEDEEETEVRLGGKMIEDHFGMTMDSLHREQAALIAVFQFMIGNTDWNVSEHRNLRFLRLPAGDLVPIPFDFDFCGFVNAPYATPMAGSGLRNVQERLLMADALPAEAVKVAARKIEQQKDAILRLCHSGLLPEKDSRSAENYLDSYFKEANLSEAGE
;
A
#
# COMPACT_ATOMS: atom_id res chain seq x y z
N MET A 1 72.49 55.89 5.64
CA MET A 1 71.94 55.30 6.87
C MET A 1 70.45 55.04 6.69
N LYS A 2 70.00 53.85 7.09
CA LYS A 2 68.63 53.30 7.11
C LYS A 2 68.17 52.62 5.81
N HIS A 3 68.47 51.32 5.74
CA HIS A 3 67.83 50.34 4.85
C HIS A 3 66.39 50.09 5.30
N LEU A 4 65.45 50.08 4.35
CA LEU A 4 64.05 49.70 4.56
C LEU A 4 63.83 48.30 3.96
N LEU A 5 63.71 47.29 4.82
CA LEU A 5 63.34 45.92 4.44
C LEU A 5 61.85 45.90 4.05
N LYS A 6 61.52 45.54 2.80
CA LYS A 6 60.14 45.17 2.41
C LYS A 6 60.03 43.64 2.48
N LEU A 7 59.29 43.15 3.46
CA LEU A 7 58.92 41.74 3.57
C LEU A 7 57.67 41.50 2.70
N ALA A 8 57.81 40.78 1.60
CA ALA A 8 56.68 40.32 0.79
C ALA A 8 56.20 38.98 1.35
N ALA A 9 54.97 38.95 1.90
CA ALA A 9 54.33 37.72 2.35
C ALA A 9 53.74 36.98 1.14
N LEU A 10 54.30 35.81 0.83
CA LEU A 10 53.80 34.90 -0.19
C LEU A 10 52.65 34.08 0.43
N ILE A 11 51.40 34.39 0.09
CA ILE A 11 50.23 33.60 0.51
C ILE A 11 50.09 32.41 -0.44
N LEU A 12 50.49 31.22 -0.01
CA LEU A 12 50.12 29.96 -0.67
C LEU A 12 48.64 29.69 -0.40
N LEU A 13 47.79 29.87 -1.42
CA LEU A 13 46.41 29.39 -1.42
C LEU A 13 46.42 27.88 -1.67
N GLY A 14 46.38 27.09 -0.61
CA GLY A 14 46.14 25.65 -0.70
C GLY A 14 44.72 25.39 -1.21
N HIS A 15 44.60 24.68 -2.34
CA HIS A 15 43.32 24.15 -2.80
C HIS A 15 42.94 22.95 -1.92
N TYR A 16 42.18 23.21 -0.87
CA TYR A 16 41.47 22.16 -0.15
C TYR A 16 40.27 21.72 -1.01
N SER A 17 40.41 20.61 -1.71
CA SER A 17 39.26 19.88 -2.26
C SER A 17 38.46 19.35 -1.08
N LEU A 18 37.36 20.03 -0.75
CA LEU A 18 36.35 19.50 0.16
C LEU A 18 35.83 18.17 -0.43
N PRO A 19 35.83 17.05 0.31
CA PRO A 19 35.17 15.84 -0.16
C PRO A 19 33.71 16.15 -0.48
N ALA A 20 33.27 15.76 -1.67
CA ALA A 20 31.88 15.87 -2.09
C ALA A 20 31.00 15.23 -1.02
N GLN A 21 30.07 16.00 -0.45
CA GLN A 21 29.02 15.45 0.39
C GLN A 21 28.25 14.46 -0.47
N THR A 22 28.35 13.16 -0.15
CA THR A 22 27.47 12.14 -0.70
C THR A 22 26.06 12.54 -0.26
N THR A 23 25.29 13.15 -1.15
CA THR A 23 23.86 13.34 -0.95
C THR A 23 23.26 11.97 -0.71
N LEU A 24 22.77 11.73 0.51
CA LEU A 24 22.05 10.51 0.81
C LEU A 24 20.84 10.44 -0.12
N ALA A 25 20.70 9.30 -0.81
CA ALA A 25 19.52 9.04 -1.60
C ALA A 25 18.28 9.18 -0.72
N THR A 26 17.29 9.94 -1.16
CA THR A 26 16.03 10.13 -0.43
C THR A 26 14.86 9.42 -1.10
N GLN A 27 15.00 9.05 -2.37
CA GLN A 27 13.93 8.42 -3.16
C GLN A 27 14.02 6.89 -3.07
N SER A 28 12.88 6.23 -2.84
CA SER A 28 12.78 4.77 -2.89
C SER A 28 12.53 4.24 -4.31
N PHE A 29 12.72 2.94 -4.52
CA PHE A 29 12.36 2.31 -5.80
C PHE A 29 10.84 2.32 -6.04
N PHE A 30 10.04 2.20 -4.98
CA PHE A 30 8.58 2.31 -5.04
C PHE A 30 8.16 3.68 -5.60
N GLU A 31 8.75 4.76 -5.10
CA GLU A 31 8.48 6.12 -5.57
C GLU A 31 8.92 6.33 -7.02
N LYS A 32 10.08 5.79 -7.39
CA LYS A 32 10.58 5.86 -8.78
C LYS A 32 9.66 5.13 -9.77
N LEU A 33 9.08 4.00 -9.39
CA LEU A 33 8.17 3.23 -10.26
C LEU A 33 6.77 3.87 -10.38
N SER A 34 6.41 4.79 -9.49
CA SER A 34 5.07 5.37 -9.42
C SER A 34 5.09 6.92 -9.32
N PRO A 35 5.76 7.61 -10.26
CA PRO A 35 5.89 9.07 -10.22
C PRO A 35 4.55 9.79 -10.41
N ALA A 36 3.55 9.10 -10.97
CA ALA A 36 2.18 9.56 -11.13
C ALA A 36 1.21 8.37 -11.07
N GLU A 37 -0.08 8.68 -10.90
CA GLU A 37 -1.15 7.70 -11.02
C GLU A 37 -1.15 7.01 -12.37
N ASN A 38 -1.47 5.71 -12.40
CA ASN A 38 -1.50 4.89 -13.61
C ASN A 38 -0.16 4.80 -14.35
N ALA A 39 0.98 4.91 -13.65
CA ALA A 39 2.29 4.69 -14.26
C ALA A 39 2.32 3.37 -15.04
N SER A 40 2.86 3.42 -16.27
CA SER A 40 2.96 2.24 -17.13
C SER A 40 4.20 1.43 -16.79
N LEU A 41 4.02 0.15 -16.47
CA LEU A 41 5.09 -0.78 -16.15
C LEU A 41 5.00 -2.00 -17.06
N THR A 42 6.15 -2.58 -17.40
CA THR A 42 6.21 -3.89 -18.08
C THR A 42 6.98 -4.88 -17.22
N LEU A 43 6.33 -5.98 -16.83
CA LEU A 43 6.94 -7.09 -16.12
C LEU A 43 7.10 -8.28 -17.05
N THR A 44 8.35 -8.70 -17.29
CA THR A 44 8.70 -9.85 -18.12
C THR A 44 9.29 -10.96 -17.25
N THR A 45 8.64 -12.12 -17.18
CA THR A 45 9.11 -13.29 -16.41
C THR A 45 8.34 -14.56 -16.85
N ASP A 46 8.69 -15.72 -16.29
CA ASP A 46 7.94 -16.96 -16.51
C ASP A 46 6.67 -16.99 -15.63
N PHE A 47 5.58 -16.37 -16.09
CA PHE A 47 4.30 -16.40 -15.39
C PHE A 47 3.67 -17.80 -15.37
N THR A 48 4.05 -18.70 -16.29
CA THR A 48 3.61 -20.09 -16.28
C THR A 48 4.17 -20.82 -15.05
N ALA A 49 5.43 -20.59 -14.70
CA ALA A 49 6.05 -21.13 -13.49
C ALA A 49 5.36 -20.61 -12.22
N LEU A 50 5.12 -19.29 -12.13
CA LEU A 50 4.41 -18.66 -11.00
C LEU A 50 2.98 -19.18 -10.82
N LYS A 51 2.28 -19.48 -11.93
CA LYS A 51 0.94 -20.07 -11.92
C LYS A 51 0.95 -21.54 -11.50
N LYS A 52 1.97 -22.30 -11.92
CA LYS A 52 2.13 -23.72 -11.62
C LYS A 52 2.52 -23.96 -10.16
N ASP A 53 3.47 -23.19 -9.64
CA ASP A 53 3.89 -23.26 -8.24
C ASP A 53 3.63 -21.94 -7.52
N LYS A 54 2.37 -21.75 -7.12
CA LYS A 54 1.95 -20.57 -6.38
C LYS A 54 2.52 -20.53 -4.95
N LYS A 55 3.17 -21.59 -4.45
CA LYS A 55 3.74 -21.63 -3.09
C LYS A 55 5.25 -21.40 -3.07
N ALA A 56 5.89 -21.30 -4.24
CA ALA A 56 7.31 -21.03 -4.36
C ALA A 56 7.77 -19.86 -3.48
N THR A 57 8.82 -20.11 -2.70
CA THR A 57 9.47 -19.11 -1.84
C THR A 57 10.69 -18.49 -2.50
N GLU A 58 11.30 -19.21 -3.44
CA GLU A 58 12.46 -18.75 -4.18
C GLU A 58 12.07 -17.70 -5.23
N TYR A 59 12.96 -16.74 -5.42
CA TYR A 59 12.81 -15.75 -6.47
C TYR A 59 13.25 -16.33 -7.81
N GLN A 60 12.38 -16.24 -8.83
CA GLN A 60 12.77 -16.43 -10.22
C GLN A 60 13.17 -15.09 -10.84
N ASP A 61 13.97 -15.13 -11.91
CA ASP A 61 14.41 -13.92 -12.58
C ASP A 61 13.27 -13.22 -13.34
N GLY A 62 13.31 -11.90 -13.36
CA GLY A 62 12.41 -11.05 -14.14
C GLY A 62 13.07 -9.74 -14.57
N LEU A 63 12.43 -9.09 -15.54
CA LEU A 63 12.76 -7.74 -15.97
C LEU A 63 11.56 -6.85 -15.69
N LEU A 64 11.80 -5.72 -15.02
CA LEU A 64 10.78 -4.69 -14.80
C LEU A 64 11.20 -3.43 -15.54
N ARG A 65 10.39 -3.00 -16.51
CA ARG A 65 10.57 -1.73 -17.20
C ARG A 65 9.67 -0.67 -16.58
N GLY A 66 10.27 0.44 -16.16
CA GLY A 66 9.58 1.60 -15.61
C GLY A 66 8.99 2.52 -16.69
N ALA A 67 8.17 3.48 -16.25
CA ALA A 67 7.62 4.52 -17.13
C ALA A 67 8.71 5.45 -17.71
N ASP A 68 9.86 5.53 -17.05
CA ASP A 68 11.08 6.20 -17.52
C ASP A 68 11.75 5.47 -18.70
N GLY A 69 11.29 4.27 -19.05
CA GLY A 69 11.84 3.44 -20.10
C GLY A 69 13.00 2.56 -19.67
N ASN A 70 13.56 2.77 -18.47
CA ASN A 70 14.65 1.97 -17.92
C ASN A 70 14.18 0.58 -17.53
N THR A 71 15.07 -0.42 -17.65
CA THR A 71 14.76 -1.82 -17.36
C THR A 71 15.67 -2.35 -16.27
N TYR A 72 15.06 -2.92 -15.24
CA TYR A 72 15.74 -3.43 -14.05
C TYR A 72 15.63 -4.95 -13.97
N ARG A 73 16.75 -5.61 -13.67
CA ARG A 73 16.74 -7.03 -13.29
C ARG A 73 16.21 -7.16 -11.87
N ILE A 74 15.19 -7.97 -11.70
CA ILE A 74 14.53 -8.21 -10.41
C ILE A 74 14.33 -9.70 -10.17
N GLY A 75 14.23 -10.07 -8.90
CA GLY A 75 13.62 -11.32 -8.49
C GLY A 75 12.10 -11.16 -8.39
N VAL A 76 11.36 -12.18 -8.80
CA VAL A 76 9.91 -12.26 -8.71
C VAL A 76 9.53 -13.54 -7.98
N ARG A 77 8.59 -13.48 -7.03
CA ARG A 77 8.02 -14.69 -6.41
C ARG A 77 6.56 -14.51 -6.03
N PRO A 78 5.77 -15.60 -5.90
CA PRO A 78 4.44 -15.55 -5.32
C PRO A 78 4.45 -15.05 -3.87
N ARG A 79 3.37 -14.37 -3.46
CA ARG A 79 3.12 -13.97 -2.08
C ARG A 79 1.63 -14.13 -1.70
N GLY A 80 1.37 -13.97 -0.41
CA GLY A 80 0.02 -13.92 0.15
C GLY A 80 -0.52 -15.28 0.58
N LYS A 81 -1.71 -15.27 1.17
CA LYS A 81 -2.35 -16.47 1.73
C LYS A 81 -3.59 -16.85 0.93
N TYR A 82 -4.60 -15.97 0.90
CA TYR A 82 -5.89 -16.25 0.27
C TYR A 82 -5.83 -16.16 -1.26
N ARG A 83 -5.54 -14.96 -1.80
CA ARG A 83 -5.42 -14.72 -3.26
C ARG A 83 -4.39 -15.60 -3.95
N ARG A 84 -3.33 -16.00 -3.23
CA ARG A 84 -2.35 -16.99 -3.71
C ARG A 84 -2.99 -18.33 -4.14
N ARG A 85 -4.12 -18.71 -3.55
CA ARG A 85 -4.84 -19.95 -3.87
C ARG A 85 -5.86 -19.74 -5.00
N ILE A 86 -6.60 -18.64 -4.96
CA ILE A 86 -7.77 -18.44 -5.83
C ILE A 86 -7.47 -17.67 -7.13
N SER A 87 -6.45 -16.81 -7.15
CA SER A 87 -6.15 -15.95 -8.30
C SER A 87 -5.48 -16.75 -9.42
N GLU A 88 -5.73 -16.39 -10.68
CA GLU A 88 -5.07 -17.02 -11.83
C GLU A 88 -3.55 -16.95 -11.75
N ILE A 89 -3.04 -15.75 -11.47
CA ILE A 89 -1.64 -15.47 -11.15
C ILE A 89 -1.64 -14.92 -9.73
N PRO A 90 -0.82 -15.49 -8.81
CA PRO A 90 -0.80 -15.02 -7.43
C PRO A 90 -0.26 -13.58 -7.37
N PRO A 91 -0.63 -12.79 -6.34
CA PRO A 91 0.08 -11.55 -6.04
C PRO A 91 1.58 -11.82 -5.89
N LEU A 92 2.42 -10.85 -6.27
CA LEU A 92 3.86 -11.04 -6.40
C LEU A 92 4.63 -10.18 -5.39
N LYS A 93 5.78 -10.68 -4.95
CA LYS A 93 6.80 -9.86 -4.29
C LYS A 93 7.94 -9.67 -5.28
N LEU A 94 8.30 -8.41 -5.52
CA LEU A 94 9.39 -7.99 -6.39
C LEU A 94 10.58 -7.64 -5.51
N LYS A 95 11.77 -8.07 -5.92
CA LYS A 95 13.02 -7.77 -5.21
C LYS A 95 14.07 -7.28 -6.18
N ILE A 96 14.60 -6.09 -5.94
CA ILE A 96 15.70 -5.53 -6.72
C ILE A 96 17.01 -5.65 -5.92
N LYS A 97 18.13 -5.83 -6.61
CA LYS A 97 19.43 -5.93 -5.94
C LYS A 97 19.84 -4.55 -5.41
N LYS A 98 20.28 -4.49 -4.16
CA LYS A 98 20.76 -3.25 -3.51
C LYS A 98 21.81 -2.50 -4.35
N LYS A 99 22.71 -3.25 -5.00
CA LYS A 99 23.71 -2.67 -5.92
C LYS A 99 23.08 -1.86 -7.06
N ILE A 100 22.01 -2.36 -7.67
CA ILE A 100 21.30 -1.64 -8.75
C ILE A 100 20.64 -0.37 -8.20
N LEU A 101 20.08 -0.42 -6.99
CA LEU A 101 19.51 0.75 -6.34
C LEU A 101 20.56 1.83 -6.06
N ALA A 102 21.72 1.43 -5.54
CA ALA A 102 22.83 2.35 -5.29
C ALA A 102 23.35 2.99 -6.59
N GLU A 103 23.46 2.22 -7.67
CA GLU A 103 23.83 2.72 -9.01
C GLU A 103 22.80 3.73 -9.56
N GLU A 104 21.52 3.56 -9.25
CA GLU A 104 20.43 4.49 -9.59
C GLU A 104 20.29 5.68 -8.62
N GLY A 105 21.13 5.76 -7.57
CA GLY A 105 21.03 6.81 -6.56
C GLY A 105 19.77 6.71 -5.69
N LEU A 106 19.25 5.50 -5.48
CA LEU A 106 18.07 5.21 -4.66
C LEU A 106 18.45 4.64 -3.30
N VAL A 107 17.52 4.70 -2.34
CA VAL A 107 17.69 4.09 -1.01
C VAL A 107 17.82 2.57 -1.16
N ASP A 108 19.03 2.05 -0.98
CA ASP A 108 19.37 0.67 -1.31
C ASP A 108 18.83 -0.38 -0.33
N SER A 109 18.50 0.03 0.89
CA SER A 109 17.82 -0.82 1.87
C SER A 109 16.39 -1.12 1.45
N LEU A 110 15.71 -0.21 0.75
CA LEU A 110 14.31 -0.32 0.36
C LEU A 110 14.17 -1.05 -0.98
N ASN A 111 14.41 -2.36 -0.95
CA ASN A 111 14.62 -3.16 -2.17
C ASN A 111 13.53 -4.19 -2.47
N GLU A 112 12.42 -4.13 -1.75
CA GLU A 112 11.28 -5.02 -1.94
C GLU A 112 9.99 -4.22 -2.14
N ILE A 113 9.13 -4.69 -3.06
CA ILE A 113 7.83 -4.08 -3.36
C ILE A 113 6.80 -5.19 -3.48
N LYS A 114 5.60 -4.97 -2.96
CA LYS A 114 4.47 -5.89 -3.11
C LYS A 114 3.65 -5.46 -4.34
N LEU A 115 3.38 -6.40 -5.24
CA LEU A 115 2.56 -6.20 -6.44
C LEU A 115 1.27 -6.98 -6.30
N VAL A 116 0.16 -6.25 -6.14
CA VAL A 116 -1.19 -6.82 -6.13
C VAL A 116 -1.69 -6.94 -7.56
N LEU A 117 -2.15 -8.14 -7.93
CA LEU A 117 -2.69 -8.45 -9.25
C LEU A 117 -4.19 -8.76 -9.16
N PRO A 118 -4.93 -8.59 -10.27
CA PRO A 118 -6.29 -9.08 -10.38
C PRO A 118 -6.40 -10.58 -10.10
N THR A 119 -7.51 -10.98 -9.48
CA THR A 119 -7.79 -12.40 -9.27
C THR A 119 -8.08 -13.12 -10.59
N THR A 120 -8.74 -12.44 -11.53
CA THR A 120 -9.01 -12.86 -12.90
C THR A 120 -8.39 -11.87 -13.88
N MET A 121 -7.90 -12.33 -15.03
CA MET A 121 -7.21 -11.47 -16.02
C MET A 121 -8.19 -10.81 -17.01
N ASP A 122 -9.27 -10.25 -16.49
CA ASP A 122 -10.38 -9.64 -17.25
C ASP A 122 -10.78 -8.26 -16.68
N GLU A 123 -11.78 -7.62 -17.30
CA GLU A 123 -12.27 -6.30 -16.88
C GLU A 123 -12.81 -6.30 -15.45
N GLN A 124 -13.50 -7.37 -15.05
CA GLN A 124 -14.02 -7.50 -13.69
C GLN A 124 -12.88 -7.59 -12.66
N GLY A 125 -11.83 -8.35 -12.96
CA GLY A 125 -10.64 -8.42 -12.12
C GLY A 125 -9.95 -7.06 -11.97
N ASN A 126 -9.85 -6.30 -13.06
CA ASN A 126 -9.32 -4.94 -13.05
C ASN A 126 -10.18 -4.00 -12.19
N GLU A 127 -11.51 -4.05 -12.33
CA GLU A 127 -12.44 -3.25 -11.52
C GLU A 127 -12.28 -3.51 -10.02
N LEU A 128 -12.19 -4.78 -9.60
CA LEU A 128 -12.00 -5.14 -8.19
C LEU A 128 -10.68 -4.60 -7.63
N VAL A 129 -9.60 -4.67 -8.41
CA VAL A 129 -8.30 -4.09 -8.02
C VAL A 129 -8.36 -2.58 -7.92
N ILE A 130 -9.07 -1.91 -8.83
CA ILE A 130 -9.28 -0.46 -8.75
C ILE A 130 -10.09 -0.10 -7.50
N ARG A 131 -11.15 -0.84 -7.18
CA ARG A 131 -11.92 -0.62 -5.94
C ARG A 131 -11.05 -0.79 -4.70
N GLU A 132 -10.24 -1.85 -4.61
CA GLU A 132 -9.31 -2.04 -3.50
C GLU A 132 -8.32 -0.87 -3.39
N TYR A 133 -7.78 -0.41 -4.53
CA TYR A 133 -6.92 0.75 -4.59
C TYR A 133 -7.60 2.02 -4.05
N LEU A 134 -8.86 2.27 -4.43
CA LEU A 134 -9.60 3.43 -3.93
C LEU A 134 -9.76 3.39 -2.40
N VAL A 135 -9.92 2.22 -1.79
CA VAL A 135 -9.96 2.09 -0.33
C VAL A 135 -8.63 2.53 0.31
N TYR A 136 -7.48 2.13 -0.24
CA TYR A 136 -6.18 2.64 0.25
C TYR A 136 -6.12 4.16 0.15
N ARG A 137 -6.60 4.75 -0.96
CA ARG A 137 -6.61 6.20 -1.14
C ARG A 137 -7.55 6.93 -0.19
N MET A 138 -8.71 6.36 0.11
CA MET A 138 -9.62 6.89 1.13
C MET A 138 -8.97 6.87 2.50
N TYR A 139 -8.24 5.81 2.84
CA TYR A 139 -7.55 5.72 4.13
C TYR A 139 -6.40 6.73 4.26
N GLU A 140 -5.64 6.95 3.19
CA GLU A 140 -4.58 7.98 3.11
C GLU A 140 -5.13 9.41 3.36
N LEU A 141 -6.42 9.68 3.10
CA LEU A 141 -7.04 10.98 3.41
C LEU A 141 -7.29 11.20 4.90
N VAL A 142 -7.51 10.13 5.67
CA VAL A 142 -7.93 10.21 7.07
C VAL A 142 -6.80 9.90 8.05
N SER A 143 -5.72 9.23 7.63
CA SER A 143 -4.58 8.92 8.50
C SER A 143 -3.22 9.01 7.79
N PRO A 144 -2.20 9.62 8.41
CA PRO A 144 -0.82 9.53 7.92
C PRO A 144 -0.21 8.13 8.15
N PHE A 145 -0.75 7.36 9.11
CA PHE A 145 -0.33 6.01 9.45
C PHE A 145 -1.04 5.00 8.54
N ALA A 146 -0.66 5.02 7.26
CA ALA A 146 -1.21 4.21 6.19
C ALA A 146 -0.10 3.44 5.46
N VAL A 147 -0.45 2.34 4.79
CA VAL A 147 0.41 1.72 3.77
C VAL A 147 0.16 2.45 2.45
N ARG A 148 1.20 2.98 1.80
CA ARG A 148 1.03 3.67 0.50
C ARG A 148 0.68 2.67 -0.60
N ALA A 149 -0.32 3.02 -1.41
CA ALA A 149 -0.70 2.24 -2.60
C ALA A 149 -0.64 3.10 -3.86
N ARG A 150 -0.19 2.53 -4.98
CA ARG A 150 -0.14 3.22 -6.28
C ARG A 150 -0.67 2.32 -7.37
N LEU A 151 -1.69 2.80 -8.09
CA LEU A 151 -2.28 2.08 -9.22
C LEU A 151 -1.37 2.22 -10.45
N VAL A 152 -1.10 1.11 -11.12
CA VAL A 152 -0.25 1.06 -12.31
C VAL A 152 -0.95 0.32 -13.45
N ASN A 153 -0.61 0.71 -14.69
CA ASN A 153 -0.94 -0.05 -15.88
C ASN A 153 0.16 -1.07 -16.11
N LEU A 154 -0.11 -2.35 -15.88
CA LEU A 154 0.89 -3.40 -15.97
C LEU A 154 0.74 -4.18 -17.28
N THR A 155 1.79 -4.16 -18.09
CA THR A 155 1.98 -5.11 -19.19
C THR A 155 2.75 -6.32 -18.68
N MET A 156 2.15 -7.51 -18.76
CA MET A 156 2.74 -8.77 -18.33
C MET A 156 3.20 -9.55 -19.56
N ILE A 157 4.50 -9.80 -19.69
CA ILE A 157 5.08 -10.59 -20.79
C ILE A 157 5.57 -11.94 -20.25
N ASN A 158 4.93 -13.02 -20.67
CA ASN A 158 5.30 -14.37 -20.28
C ASN A 158 6.44 -14.90 -21.15
N THR A 159 7.56 -15.25 -20.53
CA THR A 159 8.74 -15.76 -21.23
C THR A 159 8.65 -17.25 -21.56
N ASN A 160 7.64 -17.96 -21.04
CA ASN A 160 7.53 -19.39 -21.26
C ASN A 160 7.10 -19.71 -22.71
N PRO A 161 7.96 -20.30 -23.55
CA PRO A 161 7.65 -20.53 -24.95
C PRO A 161 6.61 -21.64 -25.16
N THR A 162 6.36 -22.45 -24.11
CA THR A 162 5.41 -23.56 -24.16
C THR A 162 4.03 -23.19 -23.61
N SER A 163 3.85 -21.93 -23.17
CA SER A 163 2.56 -21.43 -22.69
C SER A 163 1.51 -21.50 -23.79
N LYS A 164 0.36 -22.12 -23.47
CA LYS A 164 -0.83 -22.12 -24.34
C LYS A 164 -1.69 -20.85 -24.18
N ASN A 165 -1.40 -20.03 -23.17
CA ASN A 165 -2.08 -18.75 -22.92
C ASN A 165 -1.39 -17.60 -23.65
N ALA A 166 -2.07 -16.46 -23.75
CA ALA A 166 -1.51 -15.23 -24.30
C ALA A 166 -0.13 -14.92 -23.70
N GLN A 167 0.83 -14.58 -24.57
CA GLN A 167 2.18 -14.21 -24.12
C GLN A 167 2.21 -12.80 -23.52
N THR A 168 1.23 -11.95 -23.84
CA THR A 168 1.13 -10.59 -23.30
C THR A 168 -0.27 -10.35 -22.77
N LEU A 169 -0.36 -9.83 -21.54
CA LEU A 169 -1.60 -9.39 -20.90
C LEU A 169 -1.43 -7.96 -20.40
N MET A 170 -2.51 -7.17 -20.42
CA MET A 170 -2.54 -5.82 -19.88
C MET A 170 -3.58 -5.76 -18.77
N VAL A 171 -3.16 -5.37 -17.57
CA VAL A 171 -4.01 -5.33 -16.38
C VAL A 171 -3.75 -4.10 -15.53
N LYS A 172 -4.70 -3.77 -14.67
CA LYS A 172 -4.47 -2.86 -13.54
C LYS A 172 -3.81 -3.64 -12.41
N ALA A 173 -2.85 -3.02 -11.73
CA ALA A 173 -2.19 -3.59 -10.57
C ALA A 173 -1.91 -2.52 -9.50
N ILE A 174 -1.68 -2.94 -8.26
CA ILE A 174 -1.30 -2.02 -7.17
C ILE A 174 0.15 -2.31 -6.78
N LEU A 175 1.01 -1.31 -6.89
CA LEU A 175 2.24 -1.29 -6.11
C LEU A 175 1.87 -0.93 -4.68
N LEU A 176 2.22 -1.79 -3.75
CA LEU A 176 1.95 -1.61 -2.32
C LEU A 176 3.27 -1.50 -1.57
N GLU A 177 3.37 -0.48 -0.73
CA GLU A 177 4.53 -0.19 0.09
C GLU A 177 4.89 -1.38 1.00
N ASP A 178 6.17 -1.76 0.98
CA ASP A 178 6.72 -2.81 1.83
C ASP A 178 6.92 -2.29 3.28
N GLU A 179 7.09 -3.20 4.22
CA GLU A 179 7.14 -2.89 5.65
C GLU A 179 8.34 -1.99 5.98
N GLU A 180 9.52 -2.30 5.43
CA GLU A 180 10.73 -1.51 5.64
C GLU A 180 10.57 -0.06 5.15
N GLU A 181 9.84 0.14 4.04
CA GLU A 181 9.58 1.47 3.52
C GLU A 181 8.57 2.24 4.38
N THR A 182 7.53 1.56 4.86
CA THR A 182 6.60 2.14 5.85
C THR A 182 7.33 2.55 7.14
N GLU A 183 8.25 1.72 7.64
CA GLU A 183 9.07 2.02 8.82
C GLU A 183 9.91 3.28 8.64
N VAL A 184 10.67 3.36 7.53
CA VAL A 184 11.53 4.51 7.24
C VAL A 184 10.71 5.78 7.12
N ARG A 185 9.58 5.73 6.41
CA ARG A 185 8.72 6.90 6.19
C ARG A 185 8.05 7.39 7.49
N LEU A 186 7.62 6.47 8.35
CA LEU A 186 6.90 6.81 9.59
C LEU A 186 7.82 6.95 10.80
N GLY A 187 9.12 6.69 10.65
CA GLY A 187 10.12 6.84 11.72
C GLY A 187 9.92 5.85 12.86
N GLY A 188 9.44 4.63 12.58
CA GLY A 188 9.15 3.60 13.58
C GLY A 188 9.70 2.23 13.21
N LYS A 189 9.34 1.21 14.01
CA LYS A 189 9.69 -0.19 13.75
C LYS A 189 8.47 -1.09 13.84
N MET A 190 8.29 -1.96 12.85
CA MET A 190 7.26 -2.98 12.90
C MET A 190 7.61 -3.96 14.02
N ILE A 191 6.60 -4.36 14.79
CA ILE A 191 6.76 -5.44 15.74
C ILE A 191 6.32 -6.77 15.13
N GLU A 192 7.09 -7.82 15.39
CA GLU A 192 6.77 -9.19 14.96
C GLU A 192 6.20 -10.03 16.11
N ASP A 193 6.56 -9.71 17.36
CA ASP A 193 5.96 -10.30 18.55
C ASP A 193 4.73 -9.50 18.95
N HIS A 194 3.60 -10.18 18.90
CA HIS A 194 2.29 -9.61 19.18
C HIS A 194 1.65 -10.20 20.45
N PHE A 195 2.43 -10.91 21.27
CA PHE A 195 1.93 -11.60 22.45
C PHE A 195 1.26 -10.61 23.43
N GLY A 196 0.03 -10.95 23.85
CA GLY A 196 -0.71 -10.16 24.82
C GLY A 196 -1.24 -8.81 24.31
N MET A 197 -1.14 -8.53 22.99
CA MET A 197 -1.68 -7.31 22.43
C MET A 197 -3.21 -7.31 22.40
N THR A 198 -3.76 -6.27 23.01
CA THR A 198 -5.18 -5.99 23.10
C THR A 198 -5.47 -4.58 22.59
N MET A 199 -6.74 -4.27 22.30
CA MET A 199 -7.11 -2.96 21.73
C MET A 199 -6.70 -1.76 22.59
N ASP A 200 -6.66 -1.91 23.92
CA ASP A 200 -6.24 -0.90 24.89
C ASP A 200 -4.72 -0.68 24.94
N SER A 201 -3.92 -1.62 24.42
CA SER A 201 -2.46 -1.46 24.28
C SER A 201 -2.04 -0.58 23.09
N LEU A 202 -2.98 -0.24 22.22
CA LEU A 202 -2.75 0.49 20.98
C LEU A 202 -2.94 2.00 21.16
N HIS A 203 -2.38 2.78 20.23
CA HIS A 203 -2.68 4.20 20.09
C HIS A 203 -4.18 4.40 19.85
N ARG A 204 -4.90 4.82 20.90
CA ARG A 204 -6.37 4.80 21.00
C ARG A 204 -7.07 5.49 19.84
N GLU A 205 -6.65 6.71 19.50
CA GLU A 205 -7.29 7.50 18.45
C GLU A 205 -7.13 6.86 17.08
N GLN A 206 -5.99 6.20 16.85
CA GLN A 206 -5.72 5.49 15.60
C GLN A 206 -6.55 4.21 15.55
N ALA A 207 -6.64 3.46 16.64
CA ALA A 207 -7.47 2.27 16.72
C ALA A 207 -8.97 2.59 16.49
N ALA A 208 -9.47 3.68 17.06
CA ALA A 208 -10.83 4.16 16.80
C ALA A 208 -11.03 4.60 15.36
N LEU A 209 -10.07 5.32 14.77
CA LEU A 209 -10.12 5.71 13.36
C LEU A 209 -10.21 4.49 12.44
N ILE A 210 -9.42 3.45 12.69
CA ILE A 210 -9.49 2.20 11.93
C ILE A 210 -10.85 1.54 12.11
N ALA A 211 -11.37 1.44 13.32
CA ALA A 211 -12.65 0.79 13.57
C ALA A 211 -13.80 1.45 12.79
N VAL A 212 -13.86 2.79 12.81
CA VAL A 212 -14.88 3.54 12.07
C VAL A 212 -14.64 3.50 10.56
N PHE A 213 -13.39 3.56 10.11
CA PHE A 213 -13.07 3.46 8.68
C PHE A 213 -13.44 2.08 8.11
N GLN A 214 -13.09 1.00 8.82
CA GLN A 214 -13.43 -0.36 8.43
C GLN A 214 -14.95 -0.56 8.42
N PHE A 215 -15.67 0.04 9.37
CA PHE A 215 -17.13 0.08 9.37
C PHE A 215 -17.69 0.80 8.12
N MET A 216 -17.19 1.99 7.79
CA MET A 216 -17.61 2.75 6.60
C MET A 216 -17.53 1.91 5.32
N ILE A 217 -16.41 1.23 5.11
CA ILE A 217 -16.17 0.41 3.91
C ILE A 217 -16.78 -1.01 3.98
N GLY A 218 -17.41 -1.38 5.09
CA GLY A 218 -18.01 -2.70 5.30
C GLY A 218 -16.97 -3.83 5.40
N ASN A 219 -15.87 -3.60 6.11
CA ASN A 219 -14.82 -4.60 6.32
C ASN A 219 -14.91 -5.21 7.71
N THR A 220 -15.06 -6.54 7.77
CA THR A 220 -15.01 -7.32 9.01
C THR A 220 -13.84 -8.31 9.04
N ASP A 221 -13.02 -8.40 7.98
CA ASP A 221 -11.85 -9.28 7.94
C ASP A 221 -10.62 -8.57 8.56
N TRP A 222 -10.74 -8.07 9.78
CA TRP A 222 -9.61 -7.49 10.52
C TRP A 222 -9.79 -7.74 12.02
N ASN A 223 -8.68 -7.95 12.73
CA ASN A 223 -8.74 -8.24 14.16
C ASN A 223 -7.39 -7.96 14.83
N VAL A 224 -7.41 -7.28 15.98
CA VAL A 224 -6.21 -6.98 16.77
C VAL A 224 -5.63 -8.23 17.41
N SER A 225 -6.46 -9.03 18.08
CA SER A 225 -6.03 -10.23 18.81
C SER A 225 -5.53 -11.35 17.90
N GLU A 226 -6.07 -11.45 16.67
CA GLU A 226 -5.59 -12.41 15.66
C GLU A 226 -4.49 -11.86 14.74
N HIS A 227 -4.08 -10.60 14.92
CA HIS A 227 -3.09 -9.91 14.07
C HIS A 227 -3.46 -9.97 12.58
N ARG A 228 -4.76 -9.86 12.31
CA ARG A 228 -5.34 -10.02 10.98
C ARG A 228 -5.51 -8.67 10.32
N ASN A 229 -4.89 -8.50 9.15
CA ASN A 229 -5.01 -7.32 8.29
C ASN A 229 -4.66 -5.99 8.99
N LEU A 230 -3.79 -6.08 10.00
CA LEU A 230 -3.19 -4.98 10.73
C LEU A 230 -1.68 -5.20 10.83
N ARG A 231 -0.90 -4.15 10.56
CA ARG A 231 0.51 -4.04 10.98
C ARG A 231 0.56 -3.19 12.23
N PHE A 232 1.60 -3.37 13.03
CA PHE A 232 1.77 -2.61 14.26
C PHE A 232 3.15 -1.97 14.27
N LEU A 233 3.17 -0.65 14.28
CA LEU A 233 4.38 0.17 14.25
C LEU A 233 4.63 0.72 15.65
N ARG A 234 5.80 0.43 16.22
CA ARG A 234 6.28 1.07 17.45
C ARG A 234 7.01 2.35 17.11
N LEU A 235 6.51 3.47 17.60
CA LEU A 235 7.16 4.77 17.48
C LEU A 235 8.26 4.94 18.55
N PRO A 236 9.23 5.85 18.36
CA PRO A 236 10.29 6.12 19.34
C PRO A 236 9.77 6.55 20.71
N ALA A 237 8.59 7.18 20.76
CA ALA A 237 7.92 7.58 22.00
C ALA A 237 7.33 6.38 22.78
N GLY A 238 7.29 5.19 22.18
CA GLY A 238 6.77 3.96 22.79
C GLY A 238 5.37 3.57 22.31
N ASP A 239 4.63 4.49 21.67
CA ASP A 239 3.29 4.25 21.15
C ASP A 239 3.27 3.10 20.15
N LEU A 240 2.24 2.25 20.27
CA LEU A 240 1.99 1.15 19.36
C LEU A 240 0.84 1.50 18.41
N VAL A 241 1.19 1.85 17.17
CA VAL A 241 0.27 2.40 16.18
C VAL A 241 -0.19 1.30 15.22
N PRO A 242 -1.49 0.94 15.20
CA PRO A 242 -2.01 0.02 14.19
C PRO A 242 -2.12 0.68 12.82
N ILE A 243 -1.85 -0.09 11.77
CA ILE A 243 -1.92 0.31 10.36
C ILE A 243 -2.70 -0.77 9.59
N PRO A 244 -3.89 -0.46 9.04
CA PRO A 244 -4.68 -1.43 8.30
C PRO A 244 -4.14 -1.63 6.88
N PHE A 245 -4.33 -2.84 6.36
CA PHE A 245 -4.01 -3.21 4.98
C PHE A 245 -4.86 -4.41 4.55
N ASP A 246 -4.79 -4.81 3.27
CA ASP A 246 -5.58 -5.92 2.69
C ASP A 246 -7.09 -5.63 2.75
N PHE A 247 -7.57 -4.80 1.81
CA PHE A 247 -8.95 -4.29 1.79
C PHE A 247 -9.85 -5.01 0.77
N ASP A 248 -9.43 -6.14 0.20
CA ASP A 248 -10.22 -6.88 -0.80
C ASP A 248 -11.48 -7.53 -0.21
N PHE A 249 -11.51 -7.78 1.10
CA PHE A 249 -12.62 -8.39 1.85
C PHE A 249 -13.61 -7.38 2.44
N CYS A 250 -13.87 -6.27 1.76
CA CYS A 250 -14.82 -5.25 2.22
C CYS A 250 -16.03 -5.05 1.29
N GLY A 251 -17.12 -4.55 1.85
CA GLY A 251 -18.36 -4.25 1.12
C GLY A 251 -18.21 -3.20 0.03
N PHE A 252 -17.25 -2.28 0.14
CA PHE A 252 -16.94 -1.31 -0.92
C PHE A 252 -16.36 -2.00 -2.16
N VAL A 253 -15.45 -2.97 -1.97
CA VAL A 253 -14.88 -3.77 -3.07
C VAL A 253 -15.92 -4.75 -3.63
N ASN A 254 -16.71 -5.36 -2.73
CA ASN A 254 -17.75 -6.34 -3.04
C ASN A 254 -17.25 -7.48 -3.94
N ALA A 255 -16.05 -8.00 -3.64
CA ALA A 255 -15.49 -9.10 -4.41
C ALA A 255 -16.36 -10.37 -4.24
N PRO A 256 -16.60 -11.14 -5.32
CA PRO A 256 -17.50 -12.30 -5.27
C PRO A 256 -16.99 -13.44 -4.38
N TYR A 257 -15.71 -13.43 -4.02
CA TYR A 257 -15.09 -14.38 -3.10
C TYR A 257 -15.04 -13.90 -1.64
N ALA A 258 -15.38 -12.63 -1.39
CA ALA A 258 -15.33 -12.05 -0.06
C ALA A 258 -16.53 -12.50 0.78
N THR A 259 -16.27 -12.81 2.04
CA THR A 259 -17.29 -13.22 3.01
C THR A 259 -17.09 -12.45 4.30
N PRO A 260 -18.16 -12.10 5.03
CA PRO A 260 -18.04 -11.50 6.35
C PRO A 260 -17.28 -12.39 7.34
N MET A 261 -16.82 -11.78 8.44
CA MET A 261 -16.28 -12.52 9.59
C MET A 261 -17.26 -13.60 10.05
N ALA A 262 -16.76 -14.82 10.24
CA ALA A 262 -17.55 -15.93 10.74
C ALA A 262 -18.17 -15.60 12.10
N GLY A 263 -19.45 -15.92 12.30
CA GLY A 263 -20.16 -15.64 13.55
C GLY A 263 -20.63 -14.20 13.73
N SER A 264 -20.37 -13.29 12.77
CA SER A 264 -20.86 -11.89 12.82
C SER A 264 -22.38 -11.75 12.66
N GLY A 265 -23.06 -12.76 12.11
CA GLY A 265 -24.50 -12.70 11.78
C GLY A 265 -24.83 -11.93 10.50
N LEU A 266 -23.83 -11.34 9.83
CA LEU A 266 -24.02 -10.61 8.58
C LEU A 266 -24.32 -11.57 7.42
N ARG A 267 -25.22 -11.15 6.52
CA ARG A 267 -25.63 -11.93 5.33
C ARG A 267 -24.60 -11.88 4.21
N ASN A 268 -23.94 -10.75 4.03
CA ASN A 268 -22.91 -10.52 3.02
C ASN A 268 -22.00 -9.33 3.41
N VAL A 269 -20.92 -9.12 2.65
CA VAL A 269 -19.91 -8.09 2.96
C VAL A 269 -20.41 -6.65 2.80
N GLN A 270 -21.54 -6.42 2.13
CA GLN A 270 -22.10 -5.07 1.99
C GLN A 270 -22.84 -4.61 3.26
N GLU A 271 -23.17 -5.54 4.17
CA GLU A 271 -23.62 -5.19 5.52
C GLU A 271 -22.45 -4.76 6.39
N ARG A 272 -22.69 -3.84 7.32
CA ARG A 272 -21.66 -3.27 8.17
C ARG A 272 -21.82 -3.74 9.60
N LEU A 273 -20.67 -3.94 10.25
CA LEU A 273 -20.59 -4.21 11.68
C LEU A 273 -19.47 -3.33 12.26
N LEU A 274 -19.82 -2.48 13.22
CA LEU A 274 -18.84 -1.65 13.91
C LEU A 274 -18.11 -2.49 14.96
N MET A 275 -16.84 -2.82 14.70
CA MET A 275 -16.01 -3.62 15.62
C MET A 275 -15.22 -2.69 16.57
N ALA A 276 -15.93 -2.08 17.52
CA ALA A 276 -15.38 -1.04 18.42
C ALA A 276 -15.58 -1.30 19.93
N ASP A 277 -16.01 -2.50 20.35
CA ASP A 277 -16.44 -2.79 21.73
C ASP A 277 -15.40 -2.47 22.82
N ALA A 278 -14.10 -2.51 22.49
CA ALA A 278 -13.02 -2.22 23.41
C ALA A 278 -12.54 -0.76 23.40
N LEU A 279 -13.23 0.14 22.69
CA LEU A 279 -12.83 1.53 22.50
C LEU A 279 -13.76 2.50 23.25
N PRO A 280 -13.23 3.60 23.83
CA PRO A 280 -14.07 4.63 24.42
C PRO A 280 -14.99 5.29 23.39
N ALA A 281 -16.27 5.48 23.73
CA ALA A 281 -17.26 6.08 22.85
C ALA A 281 -16.82 7.45 22.29
N GLU A 282 -16.17 8.29 23.09
CA GLU A 282 -15.68 9.59 22.62
C GLU A 282 -14.59 9.45 21.53
N ALA A 283 -13.70 8.47 21.65
CA ALA A 283 -12.69 8.22 20.62
C ALA A 283 -13.34 7.79 19.29
N VAL A 284 -14.41 6.99 19.37
CA VAL A 284 -15.21 6.58 18.20
C VAL A 284 -15.92 7.79 17.58
N LYS A 285 -16.51 8.68 18.39
CA LYS A 285 -17.14 9.92 17.91
C LYS A 285 -16.13 10.86 17.24
N VAL A 286 -14.94 11.04 17.83
CA VAL A 286 -13.85 11.82 17.21
C VAL A 286 -13.42 11.23 15.87
N ALA A 287 -13.29 9.90 15.80
CA ALA A 287 -12.95 9.19 14.56
C ALA A 287 -14.02 9.38 13.48
N ALA A 288 -15.30 9.26 13.82
CA ALA A 288 -16.42 9.50 12.91
C ALA A 288 -16.41 10.92 12.36
N ARG A 289 -16.25 11.94 13.22
CA ARG A 289 -16.14 13.34 12.79
C ARG A 289 -14.95 13.57 11.86
N LYS A 290 -13.80 12.92 12.11
CA LYS A 290 -12.63 13.02 11.24
C LYS A 290 -12.89 12.45 9.84
N ILE A 291 -13.63 11.34 9.75
CA ILE A 291 -14.04 10.75 8.48
C ILE A 291 -15.08 11.63 7.77
N GLU A 292 -16.07 12.17 8.50
CA GLU A 292 -17.08 13.09 7.95
C GLU A 292 -16.43 14.35 7.34
N GLN A 293 -15.40 14.91 7.98
CA GLN A 293 -14.62 16.03 7.43
C GLN A 293 -13.96 15.73 6.08
N GLN A 294 -13.73 14.45 5.77
CA GLN A 294 -13.16 14.00 4.49
C GLN A 294 -14.22 13.49 3.51
N LYS A 295 -15.52 13.53 3.85
CA LYS A 295 -16.61 12.98 3.03
C LYS A 295 -16.54 13.40 1.56
N ASP A 296 -16.48 14.70 1.28
CA ASP A 296 -16.43 15.19 -0.10
C ASP A 296 -15.16 14.76 -0.84
N ALA A 297 -14.03 14.62 -0.14
CA ALA A 297 -12.80 14.11 -0.73
C ALA A 297 -12.90 12.60 -1.02
N ILE A 298 -13.49 11.83 -0.10
CA ILE A 298 -13.74 10.40 -0.22
C ILE A 298 -14.69 10.11 -1.39
N LEU A 299 -15.84 10.79 -1.47
CA LEU A 299 -16.82 10.57 -2.55
C LEU A 299 -16.27 10.97 -3.92
N ARG A 300 -15.44 12.02 -4.00
CA ARG A 300 -14.75 12.40 -5.24
C ARG A 300 -13.81 11.31 -5.78
N LEU A 301 -13.24 10.46 -4.93
CA LEU A 301 -12.38 9.36 -5.39
C LEU A 301 -13.16 8.33 -6.23
N CYS A 302 -14.45 8.14 -5.96
CA CYS A 302 -15.31 7.27 -6.76
C CYS A 302 -15.41 7.73 -8.21
N HIS A 303 -15.30 9.05 -8.45
CA HIS A 303 -15.40 9.70 -9.77
C HIS A 303 -14.03 10.12 -10.34
N SER A 304 -12.96 9.42 -9.94
CA SER A 304 -11.59 9.67 -10.41
C SER A 304 -11.34 9.34 -11.89
N GLY A 305 -12.34 8.80 -12.60
CA GLY A 305 -12.21 8.29 -13.96
C GLY A 305 -11.53 6.91 -14.07
N LEU A 306 -11.23 6.27 -12.93
CA LEU A 306 -10.64 4.93 -12.88
C LEU A 306 -11.67 3.82 -13.04
N LEU A 307 -12.92 4.07 -12.63
CA LEU A 307 -14.04 3.13 -12.75
C LEU A 307 -14.97 3.58 -13.89
N PRO A 308 -15.69 2.65 -14.53
CA PRO A 308 -16.81 3.00 -15.38
C PRO A 308 -17.86 3.81 -14.61
N GLU A 309 -18.63 4.63 -15.32
CA GLU A 309 -19.61 5.54 -14.74
C GLU A 309 -20.66 4.82 -13.86
N LYS A 310 -21.10 3.64 -14.29
CA LYS A 310 -22.05 2.82 -13.52
C LYS A 310 -21.45 2.38 -12.18
N ASP A 311 -20.20 1.94 -12.19
CA ASP A 311 -19.50 1.42 -11.00
C ASP A 311 -19.06 2.54 -10.07
N SER A 312 -18.74 3.71 -10.61
CA SER A 312 -18.48 4.95 -9.87
C SER A 312 -19.70 5.35 -9.04
N ARG A 313 -20.89 5.38 -9.66
CA ARG A 313 -22.16 5.63 -8.94
C ARG A 313 -22.48 4.57 -7.90
N SER A 314 -22.24 3.30 -8.20
CA SER A 314 -22.45 2.20 -7.25
C SER A 314 -21.55 2.36 -6.01
N ALA A 315 -20.27 2.67 -6.24
CA ALA A 315 -19.29 2.90 -5.19
C ALA A 315 -19.63 4.13 -4.32
N GLU A 316 -20.01 5.25 -4.96
CA GLU A 316 -20.50 6.44 -4.27
C GLU A 316 -21.73 6.12 -3.41
N ASN A 317 -22.79 5.54 -3.98
CA ASN A 317 -24.02 5.18 -3.27
C ASN A 317 -23.76 4.31 -2.04
N TYR A 318 -22.80 3.37 -2.15
CA TYR A 318 -22.42 2.52 -1.03
C TYR A 318 -21.84 3.35 0.13
N LEU A 319 -20.89 4.26 -0.14
CA LEU A 319 -20.32 5.13 0.90
C LEU A 319 -21.33 6.15 1.44
N ASP A 320 -22.16 6.70 0.56
CA ASP A 320 -23.22 7.64 0.92
C ASP A 320 -24.23 7.04 1.90
N SER A 321 -24.51 5.74 1.78
CA SER A 321 -25.37 5.03 2.75
C SER A 321 -24.79 5.04 4.16
N TYR A 322 -23.47 4.90 4.31
CA TYR A 322 -22.80 5.03 5.61
C TYR A 322 -22.94 6.44 6.17
N PHE A 323 -22.64 7.46 5.36
CA PHE A 323 -22.72 8.85 5.81
C PHE A 323 -24.15 9.25 6.21
N LYS A 324 -25.18 8.69 5.57
CA LYS A 324 -26.58 8.89 5.97
C LYS A 324 -26.89 8.21 7.31
N GLU A 325 -26.45 6.97 7.50
CA GLU A 325 -26.63 6.21 8.74
C GLU A 325 -25.91 6.86 9.94
N ALA A 326 -24.69 7.33 9.74
CA ALA A 326 -23.90 8.01 10.76
C ALA A 326 -24.59 9.31 11.23
N ASN A 327 -25.07 10.14 10.30
CA ASN A 327 -25.78 11.37 10.62
C ASN A 327 -27.12 11.14 11.34
N LEU A 328 -27.85 10.06 11.01
CA LEU A 328 -29.08 9.70 11.73
C LEU A 328 -28.82 9.26 13.18
N SER A 329 -27.65 8.65 13.43
CA SER A 329 -27.25 8.20 14.76
C SER A 329 -26.87 9.38 15.68
N GLU A 330 -26.29 10.45 15.13
CA GLU A 330 -25.96 11.67 15.88
C GLU A 330 -27.20 12.54 16.20
N ALA A 331 -28.25 12.46 15.39
CA ALA A 331 -29.50 13.23 15.60
C ALA A 331 -30.47 12.59 16.61
N GLY A 332 -30.21 11.36 17.04
CA GLY A 332 -31.07 10.57 17.94
C GLY A 332 -30.58 10.44 19.39
N GLU A 333 -29.43 11.05 19.73
CA GLU A 333 -28.94 11.22 21.11
C GLU A 333 -29.34 12.59 21.70
#